data_AF-A0A151WQ64-F1
#
_entry.id   AF-A0A151WQ64-F1
#
_cell.length_a   1.000
_cell.length_b   1.000
_cell.length_c   1.000
_cell.angle_alpha   90.00
_cell.angle_beta   90.00
_cell.angle_gamma   90.00
#
_symmetry.space_group_name_H-M   'P 1'
#
loop_
_entity.id
_entity.type
_entity.pdbx_description
1 polymer ?
#
loop_
_entity_poly.entity_id
_entity_poly.type
_entity_poly.pdbx_seq_one_letter_code
_entity_poly.pdbx_strand_id
1 'polypeptide(L)'
;MSLTLTLTGTNSVLAASYFPALDLSDGEYELGLTNFETYNTISNITSANNKFDFDTDRTISIPEGSYELSAIPKYLKAAILHIRSNNNGNNDDYIFDYYNDNVHKDEVLFLHANENIMRSEIKCAY
;
A
#
# COMPACT_ATOMS: atom_id res chain seq x y z
N MET A 1 32.23 4.95 -12.06
CA MET A 1 32.29 3.88 -11.03
C MET A 1 30.96 3.85 -10.32
N SER A 2 30.54 2.70 -9.78
CA SER A 2 29.32 2.58 -8.97
C SER A 2 29.67 2.14 -7.54
N LEU A 3 29.03 2.73 -6.54
CA LEU A 3 29.13 2.34 -5.14
C LEU A 3 27.77 1.81 -4.67
N THR A 4 27.76 0.68 -3.98
CA THR A 4 26.55 0.12 -3.35
C THR A 4 26.65 0.25 -1.84
N LEU A 5 25.64 0.85 -1.22
CA LEU A 5 25.50 0.95 0.23
C LEU A 5 24.36 0.04 0.69
N THR A 6 24.60 -0.78 1.71
CA THR A 6 23.57 -1.61 2.33
C THR A 6 23.09 -0.93 3.61
N LEU A 7 21.80 -0.65 3.69
CA LEU A 7 21.16 -0.07 4.87
C LEU A 7 20.27 -1.15 5.52
N THR A 8 20.49 -1.44 6.80
CA THR A 8 19.72 -2.46 7.53
C THR A 8 19.24 -1.92 8.87
N GLY A 9 18.04 -2.35 9.29
CA GLY A 9 17.45 -1.95 10.56
C GLY A 9 15.97 -2.29 10.64
N THR A 10 15.38 -2.05 11.80
CA THR A 10 13.96 -2.29 12.09
C THR A 10 13.13 -1.01 12.15
N ASN A 11 13.76 0.15 11.89
CA ASN A 11 13.15 1.46 11.99
C ASN A 11 12.76 1.98 10.60
N SER A 12 11.87 2.97 10.55
CA SER A 12 11.47 3.64 9.30
C SER A 12 12.59 4.48 8.67
N VAL A 13 13.60 4.86 9.45
CA VAL A 13 14.80 5.58 8.99
C VAL A 13 16.00 4.66 9.14
N LEU A 14 16.68 4.41 8.02
CA LEU A 14 17.90 3.60 7.97
C LEU A 14 19.10 4.48 7.64
N ALA A 15 20.26 4.14 8.17
CA ALA A 15 21.52 4.83 7.92
C ALA A 15 22.67 3.83 7.78
N ALA A 16 23.69 4.19 7.02
CA ALA A 16 24.92 3.41 6.87
C ALA A 16 26.14 4.33 7.02
N SER A 17 27.15 3.86 7.75
CA SER A 17 28.45 4.54 7.84
C SER A 17 29.34 4.10 6.67
N TYR A 18 30.01 5.05 6.04
CA TYR A 18 30.91 4.79 4.93
C TYR A 18 32.21 5.62 5.07
N PHE A 19 33.30 5.13 4.49
CA PHE A 19 34.59 5.81 4.43
C PHE A 19 35.34 5.42 3.14
N PRO A 20 36.03 6.36 2.46
CA PRO A 20 36.09 7.80 2.73
C PRO A 20 34.74 8.50 2.47
N ALA A 21 34.67 9.80 2.81
CA ALA A 21 33.47 10.59 2.52
C ALA A 21 33.17 10.59 1.01
N LEU A 22 31.89 10.61 0.65
CA LEU A 22 31.43 10.64 -0.73
C LEU A 22 31.66 12.04 -1.25
N ASP A 23 32.67 12.18 -2.11
CA ASP A 23 32.87 13.39 -2.89
C ASP A 23 32.11 13.23 -4.21
N LEU A 24 31.11 14.07 -4.40
CA LEU A 24 30.28 14.11 -5.61
C LEU A 24 30.53 15.40 -6.41
N SER A 25 31.62 16.12 -6.13
CA SER A 25 31.92 17.41 -6.75
C SER A 25 32.48 17.33 -8.17
N ASP A 26 32.87 16.14 -8.61
CA ASP A 26 33.54 15.90 -9.89
C ASP A 26 32.58 15.57 -11.05
N GLY A 27 31.27 15.48 -10.81
CA GLY A 27 30.30 15.23 -11.87
C GLY A 27 28.85 15.06 -11.41
N GLU A 28 28.01 14.65 -12.36
CA GLU A 28 26.60 14.33 -12.13
C GLU A 28 26.47 12.84 -11.74
N TYR A 29 25.80 12.58 -10.62
CA TYR A 29 25.60 11.24 -10.07
C TYR A 29 24.12 10.92 -9.91
N GLU A 30 23.76 9.66 -10.16
CA GLU A 30 22.41 9.15 -9.95
C GLU A 30 22.38 8.21 -8.74
N LEU A 31 21.31 8.33 -7.94
CA LEU A 31 21.02 7.39 -6.85
C LEU A 31 19.91 6.44 -7.28
N GLY A 32 20.22 5.13 -7.29
CA GLY A 32 19.26 4.07 -7.58
C GLY A 32 19.08 3.13 -6.40
N LEU A 33 17.83 2.73 -6.13
CA LEU A 33 17.52 1.64 -5.21
C LEU A 33 17.68 0.32 -5.96
N THR A 34 18.71 -0.45 -5.60
CA THR A 34 19.02 -1.72 -6.29
C THR A 34 18.27 -2.91 -5.71
N ASN A 35 18.00 -2.92 -4.41
CA ASN A 35 17.26 -3.97 -3.73
C ASN A 35 16.52 -3.41 -2.51
N PHE A 36 15.30 -3.89 -2.27
CA PHE A 36 14.52 -3.53 -1.09
C PHE A 36 13.82 -4.77 -0.53
N GLU A 37 14.35 -5.23 0.60
CA GLU A 37 13.84 -6.39 1.33
C GLU A 37 13.21 -5.90 2.64
N THR A 38 11.95 -6.28 2.85
CA THR A 38 11.25 -6.02 4.11
C THR A 38 10.56 -7.28 4.56
N TYR A 39 10.71 -7.63 5.84
CA TYR A 39 9.91 -8.67 6.48
C TYR A 39 8.57 -8.14 7.00
N ASN A 40 8.34 -6.83 6.89
CA ASN A 40 7.10 -6.16 7.25
C ASN A 40 6.30 -5.74 6.01
N THR A 41 4.98 -5.79 6.15
CA THR A 41 4.03 -5.33 5.13
C THR A 41 3.94 -3.80 5.15
N ILE A 42 4.23 -3.15 4.02
CA ILE A 42 4.07 -1.69 3.88
C ILE A 42 2.63 -1.41 3.47
N SER A 43 1.82 -0.94 4.42
CA SER A 43 0.41 -0.63 4.21
C SER A 43 0.24 0.44 3.13
N ASN A 44 -0.54 0.14 2.08
CA ASN A 44 -0.88 1.11 1.05
C ASN A 44 -2.15 1.91 1.40
N ILE A 45 -2.96 1.39 2.33
CA ILE A 45 -4.08 2.08 2.97
C ILE A 45 -3.72 2.36 4.43
N THR A 46 -3.85 3.62 4.83
CA THR A 46 -3.50 4.19 6.13
C THR A 46 -4.63 5.12 6.58
N SER A 47 -4.68 5.48 7.86
CA SER A 47 -5.65 6.46 8.41
C SER A 47 -5.66 7.81 7.68
N ALA A 48 -4.59 8.16 6.98
CA ALA A 48 -4.52 9.38 6.19
C ALA A 48 -5.25 9.29 4.84
N ASN A 49 -5.43 8.09 4.27
CA ASN A 49 -5.94 7.88 2.91
C ASN A 49 -6.97 6.76 2.78
N ASN A 50 -7.61 6.34 3.87
CA ASN A 50 -8.52 5.19 3.88
C ASN A 50 -10.00 5.54 3.65
N LYS A 51 -10.33 6.79 3.32
CA LYS A 51 -11.72 7.22 3.10
C LYS A 51 -12.01 7.45 1.63
N PHE A 52 -13.17 6.99 1.19
CA PHE A 52 -13.67 7.17 -0.17
C PHE A 52 -15.07 7.79 -0.16
N ASP A 53 -15.17 9.04 -0.59
CA ASP A 53 -16.43 9.78 -0.72
C ASP A 53 -17.02 9.54 -2.11
N PHE A 54 -18.29 9.13 -2.19
CA PHE A 54 -18.95 8.79 -3.46
C PHE A 54 -20.33 9.42 -3.67
N ASP A 55 -20.83 10.12 -2.66
CA ASP A 55 -22.03 10.96 -2.69
C ASP A 55 -21.83 12.14 -1.72
N THR A 56 -22.79 13.05 -1.62
CA THR A 56 -22.70 14.27 -0.80
C THR A 56 -22.47 13.96 0.68
N ASP A 57 -23.09 12.90 1.21
CA ASP A 57 -23.03 12.52 2.63
C ASP A 57 -22.67 11.03 2.83
N ARG A 58 -22.04 10.38 1.84
CA ARG A 58 -21.72 8.95 1.92
C ARG A 58 -20.24 8.69 1.69
N THR A 59 -19.63 8.09 2.70
CA THR A 59 -18.21 7.73 2.75
C THR A 59 -18.07 6.24 3.01
N ILE A 60 -17.09 5.60 2.38
CA ILE A 60 -16.66 4.23 2.67
C ILE A 60 -15.28 4.30 3.33
N SER A 61 -15.14 3.66 4.49
CA SER A 61 -13.87 3.52 5.18
C SER A 61 -13.25 2.17 4.86
N ILE A 62 -12.11 2.16 4.19
CA ILE A 62 -11.32 0.95 3.93
C ILE A 62 -10.49 0.65 5.20
N PRO A 63 -10.42 -0.59 5.68
CA PRO A 63 -9.53 -0.93 6.78
C PRO A 63 -8.07 -0.62 6.43
N GLU A 64 -7.25 -0.25 7.42
CA GLU A 64 -5.81 -0.06 7.18
C GLU A 64 -5.14 -1.38 6.83
N GLY A 65 -4.20 -1.34 5.88
CA GLY A 65 -3.47 -2.53 5.46
C GLY A 65 -2.84 -2.42 4.09
N SER A 66 -2.33 -3.56 3.61
CA SER A 66 -1.87 -3.71 2.23
C SER A 66 -2.83 -4.57 1.44
N TYR A 67 -3.29 -4.00 0.34
CA TYR A 67 -4.22 -4.66 -0.57
C TYR A 67 -3.70 -4.63 -2.00
N GLU A 68 -4.05 -5.65 -2.77
CA GLU A 68 -3.86 -5.61 -4.21
C GLU A 68 -4.61 -4.44 -4.83
N LEU A 69 -3.98 -3.73 -5.77
CA LEU A 69 -4.61 -2.59 -6.45
C LEU A 69 -5.92 -3.03 -7.15
N SER A 70 -6.00 -4.29 -7.59
CA SER A 70 -7.20 -4.86 -8.21
C SER A 70 -8.30 -5.25 -7.20
N ALA A 71 -7.98 -5.41 -5.92
CA ALA A 71 -8.93 -5.75 -4.87
C ALA A 71 -9.71 -4.52 -4.38
N ILE A 72 -9.05 -3.37 -4.27
CA ILE A 72 -9.67 -2.09 -3.85
C ILE A 72 -10.92 -1.74 -4.69
N PRO A 73 -10.89 -1.72 -6.04
CA PRO A 73 -12.07 -1.37 -6.84
C PRO A 73 -13.17 -2.42 -6.77
N LYS A 74 -12.85 -3.70 -6.51
CA LYS A 74 -13.85 -4.75 -6.31
C LYS A 74 -14.60 -4.50 -5.00
N TYR A 75 -13.87 -4.24 -3.92
CA TYR A 75 -14.41 -3.89 -2.62
C TYR A 75 -15.31 -2.65 -2.68
N LEU A 76 -14.82 -1.56 -3.30
CA LEU A 76 -15.61 -0.33 -3.41
C LEU A 76 -16.91 -0.53 -4.19
N LYS A 77 -16.88 -1.30 -5.28
CA LYS A 77 -18.10 -1.61 -6.05
C LYS A 77 -19.12 -2.40 -5.22
N ALA A 78 -18.66 -3.41 -4.50
CA ALA A 78 -19.51 -4.20 -3.61
C ALA A 78 -20.13 -3.32 -2.51
N ALA A 79 -19.32 -2.52 -1.82
CA ALA A 79 -19.77 -1.60 -0.78
C ALA A 79 -20.81 -0.60 -1.30
N ILE A 80 -20.59 0.01 -2.47
CA ILE A 80 -21.55 0.93 -3.09
C ILE A 80 -22.86 0.23 -3.44
N LEU A 81 -22.82 -0.98 -4.00
CA LEU A 81 -24.03 -1.75 -4.33
C LEU A 81 -24.83 -2.08 -3.07
N HIS A 82 -24.15 -2.49 -2.01
CA HIS A 82 -24.77 -2.78 -0.72
C HIS A 82 -25.46 -1.53 -0.14
N ILE A 83 -24.75 -0.39 -0.08
CA ILE A 83 -25.30 0.88 0.42
C ILE A 83 -26.52 1.33 -0.40
N ARG A 84 -26.48 1.17 -1.73
CA ARG A 84 -27.61 1.52 -2.61
C ARG A 84 -28.80 0.58 -2.47
N SER A 85 -28.58 -0.69 -2.17
CA SER A 85 -29.64 -1.66 -1.94
C SER A 85 -30.35 -1.40 -0.60
N ASN A 86 -29.60 -0.95 0.41
CA ASN A 86 -30.05 -0.80 1.78
C ASN A 86 -30.70 0.57 2.09
N ASN A 87 -31.37 1.21 1.12
CA ASN A 87 -31.98 2.55 1.22
C ASN A 87 -33.08 2.72 2.30
N ASN A 88 -33.30 1.75 3.18
CA ASN A 88 -34.07 1.95 4.41
C ASN A 88 -33.13 2.38 5.53
N GLY A 89 -33.07 3.71 5.69
CA GLY A 89 -32.18 4.49 6.55
C GLY A 89 -31.53 3.78 7.72
N ASN A 90 -30.21 3.83 7.75
CA ASN A 90 -29.41 4.28 8.91
C ASN A 90 -28.01 4.66 8.42
N ASN A 91 -27.48 5.74 8.98
CA ASN A 91 -26.17 6.32 8.69
C ASN A 91 -25.08 5.57 9.46
N ASP A 92 -24.91 4.28 9.19
CA ASP A 92 -23.91 3.48 9.90
C ASP A 92 -22.69 3.29 8.98
N ASP A 93 -21.51 3.63 9.51
CA ASP A 93 -20.22 3.31 8.91
C ASP A 93 -20.20 1.82 8.51
N TYR A 94 -20.25 1.54 7.20
CA TYR A 94 -20.31 0.17 6.71
C TYR A 94 -18.94 -0.50 6.84
N ILE A 95 -18.82 -1.38 7.84
CA ILE A 95 -17.70 -2.31 7.98
C ILE A 95 -18.15 -3.68 7.47
N PHE A 96 -17.37 -4.26 6.56
CA PHE A 96 -17.65 -5.58 6.01
C PHE A 96 -17.19 -6.65 7.02
N ASP A 97 -18.13 -7.25 7.76
CA ASP A 97 -17.80 -8.28 8.74
C ASP A 97 -17.38 -9.59 8.06
N TYR A 98 -16.26 -10.15 8.52
CA TYR A 98 -15.53 -11.28 7.92
C TYR A 98 -16.26 -12.64 8.01
N TYR A 99 -17.44 -12.71 8.63
CA TYR A 99 -18.07 -13.97 9.00
C TYR A 99 -19.45 -14.16 8.37
N ASN A 100 -19.52 -15.20 7.52
CA ASN A 100 -20.71 -15.88 7.03
C ASN A 100 -21.57 -15.15 5.99
N ASP A 101 -21.16 -15.21 4.73
CA ASP A 101 -22.01 -15.85 3.72
C ASP A 101 -21.20 -16.33 2.52
N ASN A 102 -21.52 -17.49 1.95
CA ASN A 102 -20.88 -17.99 0.73
C ASN A 102 -21.25 -17.16 -0.52
N VAL A 103 -22.00 -16.07 -0.33
CA VAL A 103 -22.57 -15.18 -1.35
C VAL A 103 -21.67 -13.97 -1.64
N HIS A 104 -20.77 -13.58 -0.71
CA HIS A 104 -20.02 -12.32 -0.79
C HIS A 104 -18.48 -12.49 -0.78
N LYS A 105 -17.97 -13.62 -1.28
CA LYS A 105 -16.51 -13.90 -1.32
C LYS A 105 -15.69 -12.85 -2.07
N ASP A 106 -16.30 -12.19 -3.06
CA ASP A 106 -15.67 -11.13 -3.86
C ASP A 106 -15.64 -9.75 -3.15
N GLU A 107 -16.25 -9.67 -1.96
CA GLU A 107 -16.46 -8.43 -1.21
C GLU A 107 -15.55 -8.34 0.04
N VAL A 108 -14.73 -9.38 0.27
CA VAL A 108 -13.76 -9.44 1.36
C VAL A 108 -12.41 -8.91 0.89
N LEU A 109 -11.92 -7.86 1.56
CA LEU A 109 -10.55 -7.39 1.40
C LEU A 109 -9.60 -8.37 2.08
N PHE A 110 -8.93 -9.19 1.29
CA PHE A 110 -7.88 -10.06 1.79
C PHE A 110 -6.62 -9.23 2.05
N LEU A 111 -6.21 -9.17 3.32
CA LEU A 111 -4.87 -8.75 3.69
C LEU A 111 -3.89 -9.74 3.05
N HIS A 112 -3.12 -9.26 2.07
CA HIS A 112 -1.99 -10.05 1.60
C HIS A 112 -0.80 -9.79 2.51
N ALA A 113 -0.17 -10.88 2.95
CA ALA A 113 1.22 -10.80 3.39
C ALA A 113 2.00 -10.20 2.22
N ASN A 114 2.92 -9.29 2.53
CA ASN A 114 3.73 -8.62 1.54
C ASN A 114 4.70 -9.63 0.90
N GLU A 115 4.24 -10.43 -0.06
CA GLU A 115 5.12 -11.16 -0.96
C GLU A 115 5.81 -10.22 -1.96
N ASN A 116 5.66 -8.88 -1.80
CA ASN A 116 6.55 -7.94 -2.47
C ASN A 116 7.95 -8.02 -1.84
N ILE A 117 8.71 -9.01 -2.31
CA ILE A 117 10.02 -8.68 -2.82
C ILE A 117 9.76 -7.58 -3.86
N MET A 118 9.85 -6.31 -3.47
CA MET A 118 9.81 -5.20 -4.43
C MET A 118 11.09 -5.33 -5.26
N ARG A 119 11.04 -6.18 -6.29
CA ARG A 119 12.04 -6.25 -7.35
C ARG A 119 11.90 -4.97 -8.16
N SER A 120 12.47 -3.89 -7.65
CA SER A 120 12.68 -2.67 -8.42
C SER A 120 13.83 -2.95 -9.38
N GLU A 121 13.50 -3.24 -10.65
CA GLU A 121 14.49 -3.33 -11.72
C GLU A 121 14.62 -1.95 -12.36
N ILE A 122 15.67 -1.21 -12.00
CA ILE A 122 16.01 0.05 -12.68
C ILE A 122 16.67 -0.32 -14.01
N LYS A 123 15.94 -0.16 -15.12
CA LYS A 123 16.51 -0.22 -16.46
C LYS A 123 17.06 1.16 -16.83
N CYS A 124 18.37 1.35 -16.68
CA CYS A 124 19.05 2.48 -17.30
C CYS A 124 19.10 2.24 -18.82
N ALA A 125 18.41 3.10 -19.57
CA ALA A 125 18.58 3.19 -21.02
C ALA A 125 19.83 4.05 -21.31
N TYR A 126 20.75 3.50 -22.11
CA TYR A 126 21.87 4.25 -22.68
C TYR A 126 21.41 5.06 -23.90
#